data_AF-A0A535KCI9-F1
#
_entry.id   AF-A0A535KCI9-F1
#
_cell.length_a   1.000
_cell.length_b   1.000
_cell.length_c   1.000
_cell.angle_alpha   90.00
_cell.angle_beta   90.00
_cell.angle_gamma   90.00
#
_symmetry.space_group_name_H-M   'P 1'
#
loop_
_entity.id
_entity.type
_entity.pdbx_description
1 polymer ?
#
loop_
_entity_poly.entity_id
_entity_poly.type
_entity_poly.pdbx_seq_one_letter_code
_entity_poly.pdbx_strand_id
1 'polypeptide(L)'
;MIQYASEGIYLWTGNGGMEMPVPGLWLLDPQTGSVRLIDGSHYWGKVSGGFAWALDEAGTRASASKVHRLDLRTGEVSTLYESKANIALLAPTLEGEMLIDYGAIGYPQLATLAGPGQFVPVELPGPFPPIFTASLAPQGVWLAVYGSAWSGIALYVKGEGVTIMAQSGWPLVAAGDCV
;
A
#
# COMPACT_ATOMS: atom_id res chain seq x y z
N MET A 1 8.74 9.45 1.69
CA MET A 1 8.88 8.13 2.35
C MET A 1 9.87 7.31 1.55
N ILE A 2 10.54 6.33 2.17
CA ILE A 2 11.53 5.45 1.53
C ILE A 2 10.94 4.04 1.49
N GLN A 3 11.07 3.33 0.38
CA GLN A 3 10.91 1.87 0.36
C GLN A 3 12.08 1.15 -0.26
N TYR A 4 12.25 -0.07 0.23
CA TYR A 4 13.20 -1.03 -0.27
C TYR A 4 12.45 -2.08 -1.06
N ALA A 5 12.99 -2.41 -2.22
CA ALA A 5 12.59 -3.56 -3.00
C ALA A 5 13.85 -4.20 -3.61
N SER A 6 13.73 -5.41 -4.14
CA SER A 6 14.85 -6.09 -4.82
C SER A 6 15.46 -5.26 -5.95
N GLU A 7 14.68 -4.37 -6.53
CA GLU A 7 15.03 -3.49 -7.65
C GLU A 7 15.77 -2.21 -7.20
N GLY A 8 15.73 -1.88 -5.90
CA GLY A 8 16.49 -0.78 -5.31
C GLY A 8 15.75 0.01 -4.21
N ILE A 9 16.28 1.20 -3.91
CA ILE A 9 15.73 2.10 -2.89
C ILE A 9 14.89 3.17 -3.58
N TYR A 10 13.60 3.14 -3.34
CA TYR A 10 12.64 4.03 -3.97
C TYR A 10 12.23 5.16 -3.04
N LEU A 11 12.12 6.35 -3.62
CA LEU A 11 11.69 7.57 -2.97
C LEU A 11 10.43 8.05 -3.66
N TRP A 12 9.47 8.52 -2.89
CA TRP A 12 8.32 9.23 -3.43
C TRP A 12 7.90 10.38 -2.52
N THR A 13 7.21 11.32 -3.15
CA THR A 13 6.68 12.53 -2.54
C THR A 13 5.19 12.38 -2.31
N GLY A 14 4.78 12.27 -1.05
CA GLY A 14 3.42 12.64 -0.62
C GLY A 14 3.42 14.05 -0.02
N ASN A 15 2.24 14.58 0.33
CA ASN A 15 2.09 15.85 1.06
C ASN A 15 2.98 15.86 2.33
N GLY A 16 4.19 16.46 2.23
CA GLY A 16 5.16 16.55 3.33
C GLY A 16 6.45 15.72 3.20
N GLY A 17 6.73 15.09 2.05
CA GLY A 17 8.02 14.42 1.77
C GLY A 17 9.14 15.37 1.29
N MET A 18 10.28 14.81 0.86
CA MET A 18 11.34 15.57 0.19
C MET A 18 10.75 16.37 -0.98
N GLU A 19 11.15 17.64 -1.13
CA GLU A 19 10.84 18.42 -2.33
C GLU A 19 11.62 17.84 -3.53
N MET A 20 10.99 16.88 -4.22
CA MET A 20 11.45 16.49 -5.54
C MET A 20 10.90 17.49 -6.57
N PRO A 21 11.63 17.77 -7.66
CA PRO A 21 11.22 18.76 -8.67
C PRO A 21 9.85 18.50 -9.27
N VAL A 22 9.43 17.23 -9.29
CA VAL A 22 8.11 16.77 -9.75
C VAL A 22 7.62 15.62 -8.88
N PRO A 23 6.29 15.45 -8.69
CA PRO A 23 5.72 14.24 -8.13
C PRO A 23 6.18 13.01 -8.93
N GLY A 24 6.47 11.90 -8.24
CA GLY A 24 6.86 10.68 -8.94
C GLY A 24 7.53 9.63 -8.09
N LEU A 25 7.90 8.54 -8.76
CA LEU A 25 8.72 7.45 -8.27
C LEU A 25 10.16 7.73 -8.67
N TRP A 26 11.04 7.78 -7.68
CA TRP A 26 12.46 8.06 -7.87
C TRP A 26 13.29 6.90 -7.32
N LEU A 27 14.42 6.61 -7.97
CA LEU A 27 15.37 5.60 -7.54
C LEU A 27 16.63 6.28 -6.97
N LEU A 28 16.99 5.93 -5.74
CA LEU A 28 18.23 6.33 -5.09
C LEU A 28 19.32 5.31 -5.36
N ASP A 29 20.48 5.77 -5.82
CA ASP A 29 21.72 5.03 -5.79
C ASP A 29 22.39 5.22 -4.41
N PRO A 30 22.43 4.19 -3.54
CA PRO A 30 23.01 4.33 -2.21
C PRO A 30 24.53 4.50 -2.21
N GLN A 31 25.23 4.16 -3.31
CA GLN A 31 26.69 4.31 -3.38
C GLN A 31 27.09 5.77 -3.63
N THR A 32 26.33 6.46 -4.47
CA THR A 32 26.66 7.83 -4.90
C THR A 32 25.74 8.89 -4.29
N GLY A 33 24.59 8.48 -3.74
CA GLY A 33 23.53 9.40 -3.31
C GLY A 33 22.73 10.00 -4.47
N SER A 34 23.01 9.59 -5.72
CA SER A 34 22.31 10.10 -6.90
C SER A 34 20.86 9.64 -6.93
N VAL A 35 19.97 10.49 -7.41
CA VAL A 35 18.54 10.18 -7.56
C VAL A 35 18.13 10.34 -9.02
N ARG A 36 17.37 9.38 -9.56
CA ARG A 36 16.80 9.46 -10.91
C ARG A 36 15.30 9.20 -10.91
N LEU A 37 14.57 9.94 -11.74
CA LEU A 37 13.14 9.71 -11.94
C LEU A 37 12.92 8.40 -12.70
N ILE A 38 12.01 7.57 -12.20
CA ILE A 38 11.52 6.37 -12.89
C ILE A 38 10.25 6.71 -13.65
N ASP A 39 9.28 7.30 -12.94
CA ASP A 39 8.01 7.72 -13.51
C ASP A 39 7.44 8.91 -12.74
N GLY A 40 6.93 9.92 -13.45
CA GLY A 40 6.36 11.14 -12.87
C GLY A 40 4.86 11.33 -13.14
N SER A 41 4.16 10.27 -13.57
CA SER A 41 2.77 10.37 -14.03
C SER A 41 1.75 10.38 -12.90
N HIS A 42 2.06 9.74 -11.76
CA HIS A 42 1.13 9.54 -10.64
C HIS A 42 1.81 9.70 -9.26
N TYR A 43 1.00 9.72 -8.20
CA TYR A 43 1.50 9.71 -6.82
C TYR A 43 1.82 8.29 -6.35
N TRP A 44 3.00 7.81 -6.73
CA TRP A 44 3.53 6.51 -6.33
C TRP A 44 3.72 6.42 -4.82
N GLY A 45 3.40 5.27 -4.22
CA GLY A 45 3.39 5.11 -2.77
C GLY A 45 3.71 3.72 -2.22
N LYS A 46 3.85 2.70 -3.09
CA LYS A 46 4.29 1.35 -2.70
C LYS A 46 5.11 0.73 -3.82
N VAL A 47 6.11 -0.08 -3.47
CA VAL A 47 6.97 -0.82 -4.40
C VAL A 47 7.23 -2.21 -3.87
N SER A 48 7.08 -3.24 -4.72
CA SER A 48 7.44 -4.64 -4.41
C SER A 48 7.34 -5.52 -5.65
N GLY A 49 8.17 -6.56 -5.73
CA GLY A 49 8.04 -7.66 -6.69
C GLY A 49 8.02 -7.22 -8.15
N GLY A 50 8.85 -6.24 -8.52
CA GLY A 50 8.89 -5.70 -9.88
C GLY A 50 7.78 -4.71 -10.24
N PHE A 51 6.96 -4.30 -9.28
CA PHE A 51 5.87 -3.36 -9.49
C PHE A 51 5.92 -2.17 -8.53
N ALA A 52 5.33 -1.05 -8.95
CA ALA A 52 5.00 0.07 -8.09
C ALA A 52 3.51 0.39 -8.18
N TRP A 53 2.93 0.91 -7.10
CA TRP A 53 1.52 1.32 -7.05
C TRP A 53 1.40 2.79 -6.65
N ALA A 54 0.48 3.47 -7.32
CA ALA A 54 0.12 4.85 -7.03
C ALA A 54 -1.33 4.95 -6.62
N LEU A 55 -1.63 5.98 -5.84
CA LEU A 55 -2.98 6.38 -5.49
C LEU A 55 -3.16 7.86 -5.84
N ASP A 56 -3.99 8.11 -6.84
CA ASP A 56 -4.45 9.47 -7.13
C ASP A 56 -5.75 9.69 -6.35
N GLU A 57 -5.71 10.54 -5.32
CA GLU A 57 -6.82 10.75 -4.39
C GLU A 57 -7.93 11.66 -4.96
N ALA A 58 -9.19 11.29 -4.70
CA ALA A 58 -10.33 12.17 -4.95
C ALA A 58 -10.26 13.45 -4.08
N GLY A 59 -10.73 14.59 -4.62
CA GLY A 59 -10.89 15.84 -3.86
C GLY A 59 -9.69 16.79 -3.85
N THR A 60 -8.57 16.44 -4.49
CA THR A 60 -7.48 17.38 -4.81
C THR A 60 -7.65 17.96 -6.21
N ARG A 61 -7.66 17.09 -7.24
CA ARG A 61 -7.86 17.40 -8.67
C ARG A 61 -8.67 16.32 -9.43
N ALA A 62 -9.05 15.23 -8.77
CA ALA A 62 -9.76 14.10 -9.35
C ALA A 62 -11.15 13.91 -8.73
N SER A 63 -12.11 13.44 -9.53
CA SER A 63 -13.50 13.15 -9.11
C SER A 63 -13.66 11.78 -8.44
N ALA A 64 -12.62 10.95 -8.49
CA ALA A 64 -12.57 9.60 -7.97
C ALA A 64 -11.13 9.26 -7.59
N SER A 65 -10.98 8.38 -6.61
CA SER A 65 -9.71 7.79 -6.21
C SER A 65 -9.34 6.71 -7.22
N LYS A 66 -8.10 6.72 -7.70
CA LYS A 66 -7.61 5.73 -8.70
C LYS A 66 -6.36 5.05 -8.20
N VAL A 67 -6.35 3.73 -8.30
CA VAL A 67 -5.16 2.92 -8.03
C VAL A 67 -4.51 2.56 -9.36
N HIS A 68 -3.25 2.95 -9.50
CA HIS A 68 -2.43 2.63 -10.67
C HIS A 68 -1.34 1.63 -10.30
N ARG A 69 -0.87 0.85 -11.28
CA ARG A 69 0.29 -0.03 -11.17
C ARG A 69 1.24 0.22 -12.34
N LEU A 70 2.51 0.35 -12.02
CA LEU A 70 3.65 0.39 -12.94
C LEU A 70 4.38 -0.95 -12.89
N ASP A 71 4.61 -1.56 -14.05
CA ASP A 71 5.59 -2.63 -14.23
C ASP A 71 6.99 -1.99 -14.36
N LEU A 72 7.87 -2.24 -13.39
CA LEU A 72 9.20 -1.62 -13.33
C LEU A 72 10.15 -2.15 -14.40
N ARG A 73 9.86 -3.30 -15.00
CA ARG A 73 10.66 -3.91 -16.07
C ARG A 73 10.29 -3.33 -17.42
N THR A 74 8.99 -3.13 -17.70
CA THR A 74 8.52 -2.64 -19.00
C THR A 74 8.28 -1.14 -19.04
N GLY A 75 8.07 -0.50 -17.89
CA GLY A 75 7.63 0.88 -17.79
C GLY A 75 6.13 1.08 -18.05
N GLU A 76 5.36 0.00 -18.19
CA GLU A 76 3.93 0.09 -18.51
C GLU A 76 3.11 0.47 -17.27
N VAL A 77 2.25 1.49 -17.42
CA VAL A 77 1.32 1.94 -16.37
C VAL A 77 -0.11 1.49 -16.72
N SER A 78 -0.80 0.94 -15.74
CA SER A 78 -2.20 0.49 -15.84
C SER A 78 -3.03 1.02 -14.66
N THR A 79 -4.28 1.39 -14.92
CA THR A 79 -5.25 1.69 -13.85
C THR A 79 -5.90 0.39 -13.41
N LEU A 80 -5.74 0.02 -12.14
CA LEU A 80 -6.27 -1.22 -11.58
C LEU A 80 -7.73 -1.05 -11.13
N TYR A 81 -8.03 0.07 -10.49
CA TYR A 81 -9.30 0.30 -9.82
C TYR A 81 -9.62 1.79 -9.72
N GLU A 82 -10.91 2.13 -9.77
CA GLU A 82 -11.44 3.49 -9.63
C GLU A 82 -12.66 3.45 -8.69
N SER A 83 -12.70 4.36 -7.72
CA SER A 83 -13.84 4.47 -6.80
C SER A 83 -14.07 5.91 -6.35
N LYS A 84 -15.33 6.25 -6.08
CA LYS A 84 -15.69 7.52 -5.42
C LYS A 84 -15.49 7.47 -3.91
N ALA A 85 -15.28 6.28 -3.35
CA ALA A 85 -14.95 6.12 -1.95
C ALA A 85 -13.46 6.45 -1.69
N ASN A 86 -13.13 6.63 -0.41
CA ASN A 86 -11.73 6.71 -0.02
C ASN A 86 -11.06 5.35 -0.23
N ILE A 87 -9.78 5.39 -0.59
CA ILE A 87 -8.91 4.23 -0.73
C ILE A 87 -7.62 4.55 0.01
N ALA A 88 -7.06 3.57 0.70
CA ALA A 88 -5.69 3.61 1.20
C ALA A 88 -4.92 2.39 0.70
N LEU A 89 -3.71 2.62 0.18
CA LEU A 89 -2.79 1.54 -0.15
C LEU A 89 -2.16 1.00 1.13
N LEU A 90 -2.44 -0.26 1.48
CA LEU A 90 -1.90 -0.87 2.69
C LEU A 90 -0.52 -1.48 2.42
N ALA A 91 -0.48 -2.61 1.73
CA ALA A 91 0.76 -3.29 1.39
C ALA A 91 0.58 -4.23 0.19
N PRO A 92 1.64 -4.45 -0.61
CA PRO A 92 1.68 -5.57 -1.55
C PRO A 92 1.53 -6.92 -0.83
N THR A 93 0.98 -7.93 -1.53
CA THR A 93 0.96 -9.33 -1.09
C THR A 93 2.14 -10.11 -1.67
N LEU A 94 2.36 -11.34 -1.19
CA LEU A 94 3.40 -12.24 -1.72
C LEU A 94 3.17 -12.60 -3.19
N GLU A 95 1.93 -12.57 -3.65
CA GLU A 95 1.53 -12.88 -5.03
C GLU A 95 1.55 -11.67 -5.96
N GLY A 96 2.02 -10.51 -5.49
CA GLY A 96 2.10 -9.29 -6.28
C GLY A 96 0.78 -8.55 -6.46
N GLU A 97 -0.20 -8.80 -5.59
CA GLU A 97 -1.43 -8.01 -5.50
C GLU A 97 -1.22 -6.82 -4.56
N MET A 98 -2.07 -5.80 -4.64
CA MET A 98 -2.11 -4.74 -3.64
C MET A 98 -3.29 -4.97 -2.70
N LEU A 99 -3.02 -5.08 -1.39
CA LEU A 99 -4.05 -5.01 -0.37
C LEU A 99 -4.41 -3.54 -0.13
N ILE A 100 -5.69 -3.22 -0.16
CA ILE A 100 -6.22 -1.87 0.07
C ILE A 100 -7.25 -1.86 1.19
N ASP A 101 -7.34 -0.72 1.88
CA ASP A 101 -8.53 -0.34 2.64
C ASP A 101 -9.39 0.57 1.76
N TYR A 102 -10.71 0.40 1.79
CA TYR A 102 -11.63 1.22 1.01
C TYR A 102 -12.93 1.52 1.77
N GLY A 103 -13.62 2.59 1.35
CA GLY A 103 -14.91 2.95 1.92
C GLY A 103 -14.84 4.13 2.87
N ALA A 104 -15.50 3.99 4.03
CA ALA A 104 -15.64 5.07 5.00
C ALA A 104 -14.45 5.10 5.97
N ILE A 105 -13.87 6.29 6.19
CA ILE A 105 -12.74 6.46 7.11
C ILE A 105 -13.14 5.98 8.51
N GLY A 106 -12.30 5.14 9.11
CA GLY A 106 -12.51 4.57 10.43
C GLY A 106 -13.33 3.26 10.45
N TYR A 107 -13.83 2.82 9.30
CA TYR A 107 -14.57 1.57 9.14
C TYR A 107 -13.91 0.74 8.03
N PRO A 108 -12.84 0.00 8.36
CA PRO A 108 -12.01 -0.63 7.34
C PRO A 108 -12.81 -1.66 6.53
N GLN A 109 -12.59 -1.66 5.22
CA GLN A 109 -13.02 -2.72 4.32
C GLN A 109 -11.83 -3.12 3.48
N LEU A 110 -11.51 -4.41 3.42
CA LEU A 110 -10.33 -4.89 2.72
C LEU A 110 -10.66 -5.47 1.37
N ALA A 111 -9.78 -5.24 0.41
CA ALA A 111 -9.80 -5.93 -0.87
C ALA A 111 -8.38 -6.10 -1.42
N THR A 112 -8.17 -7.09 -2.28
CA THR A 112 -6.96 -7.19 -3.11
C THR A 112 -7.22 -6.72 -4.53
N LEU A 113 -6.17 -6.15 -5.13
CA LEU A 113 -6.11 -5.72 -6.52
C LEU A 113 -4.97 -6.44 -7.25
N ALA A 114 -5.32 -7.42 -8.10
CA ALA A 114 -4.35 -8.20 -8.87
C ALA A 114 -4.06 -7.63 -10.27
N GLY A 115 -4.99 -6.83 -10.80
CA GLY A 115 -4.99 -6.33 -12.17
C GLY A 115 -6.23 -5.49 -12.46
N PRO A 116 -6.34 -4.89 -13.66
CA PRO A 116 -7.50 -4.10 -14.06
C PRO A 116 -8.81 -4.88 -13.90
N GLY A 117 -9.73 -4.34 -13.10
CA GLY A 117 -11.03 -4.96 -12.81
C GLY A 117 -10.99 -6.20 -11.89
N GLN A 118 -9.81 -6.57 -11.39
CA GLN A 118 -9.63 -7.72 -10.48
C GLN A 118 -9.68 -7.26 -9.03
N PHE A 119 -10.84 -6.76 -8.61
CA PHE A 119 -11.14 -6.37 -7.24
C PHE A 119 -11.75 -7.55 -6.49
N VAL A 120 -11.09 -7.99 -5.42
CA VAL A 120 -11.55 -9.13 -4.61
C VAL A 120 -11.72 -8.70 -3.16
N PRO A 121 -12.96 -8.57 -2.65
CA PRO A 121 -13.20 -8.27 -1.24
C PRO A 121 -12.58 -9.32 -0.31
N VAL A 122 -12.08 -8.86 0.83
CA VAL A 122 -11.53 -9.67 1.90
C VAL A 122 -12.39 -9.45 3.14
N GLU A 123 -12.97 -10.55 3.65
CA GLU A 123 -13.77 -10.50 4.86
C GLU A 123 -12.90 -10.26 6.10
N LEU A 124 -13.37 -9.37 6.98
CA LEU A 124 -12.75 -9.07 8.25
C LEU A 124 -13.47 -9.79 9.40
N PRO A 125 -12.73 -10.34 10.40
CA PRO A 125 -13.34 -11.00 11.54
C PRO A 125 -13.97 -9.98 12.50
N GLY A 126 -15.30 -10.03 12.63
CA GLY A 126 -16.06 -9.23 13.59
C GLY A 126 -15.87 -7.72 13.43
N PRO A 127 -16.17 -6.92 14.47
CA PRO A 127 -15.84 -5.50 14.48
C PRO A 127 -14.32 -5.32 14.37
N PHE A 128 -13.87 -4.80 13.23
CA PHE A 128 -12.46 -4.61 12.94
C PHE A 128 -12.06 -3.13 13.11
N PRO A 129 -11.08 -2.82 13.97
CA PRO A 129 -10.63 -1.45 14.19
C PRO A 129 -9.89 -0.90 12.97
N PRO A 130 -9.78 0.44 12.84
CA PRO A 130 -8.98 1.08 11.81
C PRO A 130 -7.56 0.49 11.70
N ILE A 131 -7.13 0.29 10.46
CA ILE A 131 -5.79 -0.18 10.14
C ILE A 131 -4.86 1.03 10.11
N PHE A 132 -3.87 1.01 10.99
CA PHE A 132 -2.91 2.09 11.14
C PHE A 132 -1.71 1.93 10.19
N THR A 133 -1.20 0.70 10.03
CA THR A 133 -0.16 0.38 9.07
C THR A 133 -0.26 -1.09 8.64
N ALA A 134 0.32 -1.40 7.49
CA ALA A 134 0.44 -2.75 6.98
C ALA A 134 1.84 -2.99 6.43
N SER A 135 2.36 -4.20 6.63
CA SER A 135 3.72 -4.55 6.21
C SER A 135 3.76 -5.99 5.69
N LEU A 136 4.39 -6.17 4.53
CA LEU A 136 4.62 -7.49 3.95
C LEU A 136 5.69 -8.25 4.73
N ALA A 137 5.44 -9.54 4.96
CA ALA A 137 6.38 -10.50 5.53
C ALA A 137 6.22 -11.87 4.85
N PRO A 138 7.17 -12.82 5.05
CA PRO A 138 7.10 -14.15 4.43
C PRO A 138 5.82 -14.95 4.76
N GLN A 139 5.13 -14.63 5.87
CA GLN A 139 3.89 -15.30 6.26
C GLN A 139 2.64 -14.67 5.62
N GLY A 140 2.74 -13.45 5.07
CA GLY A 140 1.60 -12.66 4.61
C GLY A 140 1.76 -11.18 4.96
N VAL A 141 0.63 -10.46 5.02
CA VAL A 141 0.61 -9.03 5.33
C VAL A 141 0.19 -8.82 6.78
N TRP A 142 1.09 -8.30 7.60
CA TRP A 142 0.78 -7.90 8.97
C TRP A 142 0.00 -6.58 8.95
N LEU A 143 -1.09 -6.54 9.70
CA LEU A 143 -1.96 -5.37 9.87
C LEU A 143 -1.86 -4.90 11.32
N ALA A 144 -1.34 -3.70 11.52
CA ALA A 144 -1.40 -3.02 12.80
C ALA A 144 -2.74 -2.28 12.90
N VAL A 145 -3.50 -2.53 13.97
CA VAL A 145 -4.79 -1.89 14.17
C VAL A 145 -4.86 -1.12 15.47
N TYR A 146 -5.67 -0.07 15.47
CA TYR A 146 -5.91 0.78 16.62
C TYR A 146 -7.36 1.24 16.68
N GLY A 147 -8.05 0.93 17.78
CA GLY A 147 -9.38 1.45 18.01
C GLY A 147 -10.01 0.98 19.32
N SER A 148 -11.25 1.41 19.52
CA SER A 148 -12.03 1.16 20.75
C SER A 148 -12.48 -0.29 20.90
N ALA A 149 -12.65 -1.03 19.80
CA ALA A 149 -13.00 -2.45 19.85
C ALA A 149 -11.83 -3.30 20.36
N TRP A 150 -10.64 -3.07 19.81
CA TRP A 150 -9.36 -3.61 20.26
C TRP A 150 -8.22 -2.88 19.54
N SER A 151 -6.99 -3.07 20.02
CA SER A 151 -5.76 -2.66 19.34
C SER A 151 -4.79 -3.84 19.33
N GLY A 152 -3.83 -3.87 18.39
CA GLY A 152 -2.88 -4.96 18.28
C GLY A 152 -2.51 -5.26 16.84
N ILE A 153 -2.39 -6.55 16.50
CA ILE A 153 -2.02 -7.02 15.17
C ILE A 153 -2.91 -8.15 14.66
N ALA A 154 -3.15 -8.14 13.36
CA ALA A 154 -3.72 -9.23 12.59
C ALA A 154 -2.78 -9.62 11.44
N LEU A 155 -2.98 -10.81 10.88
CA LEU A 155 -2.26 -11.30 9.71
C LEU A 155 -3.26 -11.60 8.60
N TYR A 156 -3.05 -11.01 7.44
CA TYR A 156 -3.74 -11.37 6.20
C TYR A 156 -2.88 -12.39 5.43
N VAL A 157 -3.48 -13.54 5.12
CA VAL A 157 -2.89 -14.56 4.24
C VAL A 157 -3.87 -14.86 3.12
N LYS A 158 -3.41 -14.82 1.87
CA LYS A 158 -4.26 -15.09 0.72
C LYS A 158 -4.82 -16.52 0.79
N GLY A 159 -6.12 -16.66 0.60
CA GLY A 159 -6.84 -17.93 0.69
C GLY A 159 -7.22 -18.36 2.11
N GLU A 160 -6.57 -17.82 3.16
CA GLU A 160 -6.93 -18.08 4.56
C GLU A 160 -7.71 -16.92 5.21
N GLY A 161 -7.55 -15.70 4.69
CA GLY A 161 -8.24 -14.50 5.16
C GLY A 161 -7.45 -13.74 6.23
N VAL A 162 -8.16 -13.01 7.10
CA VAL A 162 -7.57 -12.20 8.16
C VAL A 162 -7.75 -12.89 9.51
N THR A 163 -6.64 -13.13 10.20
CA THR A 163 -6.62 -13.71 11.55
C THR A 163 -6.11 -12.69 12.57
N ILE A 164 -6.82 -12.50 13.68
CA ILE A 164 -6.35 -11.68 14.80
C ILE A 164 -5.24 -12.46 15.53
N MET A 165 -4.04 -11.89 15.58
CA MET A 165 -2.86 -12.60 16.10
C MET A 165 -2.55 -12.21 17.54
N ALA A 166 -2.69 -10.92 17.87
CA ALA A 166 -2.51 -10.43 19.24
C ALA A 166 -3.33 -9.16 19.49
N GLN A 167 -3.82 -9.02 20.73
CA GLN A 167 -4.47 -7.82 21.23
C GLN A 167 -3.64 -7.17 22.33
N SER A 168 -3.67 -5.85 22.39
CA SER A 168 -2.92 -5.02 23.33
C SER A 168 -3.65 -3.71 23.60
N GLY A 169 -3.30 -3.03 24.69
CA GLY A 169 -3.84 -1.69 25.00
C GLY A 169 -3.32 -0.57 24.09
N TRP A 170 -2.37 -0.88 23.20
CA TRP A 170 -1.70 0.06 22.30
C TRP A 170 -1.55 -0.60 20.91
N PRO A 171 -1.41 0.18 19.82
CA PRO A 171 -1.10 -0.39 18.53
C PRO A 171 0.26 -1.11 18.56
N LEU A 172 0.31 -2.30 17.98
CA LEU A 172 1.54 -3.04 17.74
C LEU A 172 1.90 -2.87 16.27
N VAL A 173 3.13 -2.46 15.98
CA VAL A 173 3.62 -2.33 14.60
C VAL A 173 4.52 -3.52 14.30
N ALA A 174 4.19 -4.26 13.25
CA ALA A 174 5.10 -5.28 12.72
C ALA A 174 6.28 -4.59 12.03
N ALA A 175 7.50 -5.01 12.36
CA ALA A 175 8.66 -4.67 11.53
C ALA A 175 8.56 -5.52 10.25
N GLY A 176 8.37 -4.88 9.11
CA GLY A 176 8.43 -5.52 7.79
C GLY A 176 9.20 -4.64 6.80
N ASP A 177 9.25 -5.07 5.55
CA ASP A 177 10.00 -4.46 4.41
C ASP A 177 11.46 -4.93 4.24
N CYS A 178 11.78 -6.17 4.63
CA CYS A 178 12.99 -6.88 4.17
C CYS A 178 12.59 -8.29 3.71
N VAL A 179 12.17 -8.42 2.46
CA VAL A 179 11.98 -9.73 1.80
C VAL A 179 12.77 -9.74 0.51
#